data_AF-A0A0Q4R3Y8-F1
#
_entry.id   AF-A0A0Q4R3Y8-F1
#
_cell.length_a   1.000
_cell.length_b   1.000
_cell.length_c   1.000
_cell.angle_alpha   90.00
_cell.angle_beta   90.00
_cell.angle_gamma   90.00
#
_symmetry.space_group_name_H-M   'P 1'
#
loop_
_entity.id
_entity.type
_entity.pdbx_description
1 polymer ?
#
loop_
_entity_poly.entity_id
_entity_poly.type
_entity_poly.pdbx_seq_one_letter_code
_entity_poly.pdbx_strand_id
1 'polypeptide(L)'
;MTDEPIRKCILSGERDVRPHLVRLALSPDGQILPDVRAKAPGRGAWIGVTRVELEAAIKKGKLKGALSRAFKTGEFTIDPELPAKIESALERNALDRLGLESRSGTVLIGSDRIEQNARQGKLKALYHASDAAEDGNRKLDQAWRIGNDVEGSGLRGLALPVSRTILALALGRENVVHIGLTDRAAAKRVSEALDRWLHFIGPEPSSVSCETASQGASASPQNGAPPIQQASGSTGTRPAVDMTEEFE
;
A
#
# COMPACT_ATOMS: atom_id res chain seq x y z
N MET A 1 23.19 13.20 -13.73
CA MET A 1 22.70 12.49 -12.54
C MET A 1 22.85 13.45 -11.39
N THR A 2 21.74 14.01 -10.89
CA THR A 2 21.80 14.94 -9.77
C THR A 2 22.15 14.13 -8.53
N ASP A 3 23.27 14.46 -7.88
CA ASP A 3 23.71 13.85 -6.62
C ASP A 3 22.69 14.18 -5.54
N GLU A 4 21.73 13.28 -5.33
CA GLU A 4 20.60 13.51 -4.45
C GLU A 4 21.05 13.21 -3.01
N PRO A 5 20.88 14.16 -2.06
CA PRO A 5 21.49 14.02 -0.75
C PRO A 5 20.97 12.80 0.00
N ILE A 6 21.87 11.87 0.29
CA ILE A 6 21.60 10.67 1.09
C ILE A 6 21.37 11.07 2.54
N ARG A 7 20.30 10.56 3.15
CA ARG A 7 19.96 10.76 4.56
C ARG A 7 19.85 9.43 5.27
N LYS A 8 20.08 9.45 6.58
CA LYS A 8 19.96 8.29 7.45
C LYS A 8 18.61 8.33 8.17
N CYS A 9 17.86 7.24 8.11
CA CYS A 9 16.68 7.03 8.93
C CYS A 9 17.07 7.00 10.41
N ILE A 10 16.44 7.82 11.25
CA ILE A 10 16.75 7.90 12.69
C ILE A 10 16.25 6.68 13.48
N LEU A 11 15.36 5.88 12.89
CA LEU A 11 14.77 4.69 13.52
C LEU A 11 15.45 3.40 13.07
N SER A 12 15.47 3.11 11.77
CA SER A 12 16.10 1.89 11.22
C SER A 12 17.62 2.01 11.09
N GLY A 13 18.14 3.24 10.92
CA GLY A 13 19.55 3.47 10.65
C GLY A 13 19.97 3.27 9.19
N GLU A 14 19.05 2.86 8.33
CA GLU A 14 19.28 2.72 6.89
C GLU A 14 19.50 4.08 6.23
N ARG A 15 20.15 4.05 5.08
CA ARG A 15 20.45 5.24 4.28
C ARG A 15 19.71 5.17 2.97
N ASP A 16 19.05 6.27 2.61
CA ASP A 16 18.36 6.37 1.34
C ASP A 16 18.40 7.81 0.81
N VAL A 17 18.05 7.98 -0.45
CA VAL A 17 17.87 9.28 -1.07
C VAL A 17 16.69 10.01 -0.43
N ARG A 18 16.79 11.34 -0.39
CA ARG A 18 15.76 12.21 0.20
C ARG A 18 14.32 11.89 -0.29
N PRO A 19 14.07 11.56 -1.58
CA PRO A 19 12.72 11.27 -2.05
C PRO A 19 12.08 9.98 -1.51
N HIS A 20 12.80 9.14 -0.79
CA HIS A 20 12.24 7.92 -0.19
C HIS A 20 11.98 8.06 1.31
N LEU A 21 12.34 9.21 1.89
CA LEU A 21 12.28 9.44 3.32
C LEU A 21 11.26 10.53 3.65
N VAL A 22 10.64 10.41 4.82
CA VAL A 22 9.77 11.43 5.40
C VAL A 22 10.58 12.27 6.37
N ARG A 23 10.52 13.59 6.20
CA ARG A 23 11.12 14.52 7.16
C ARG A 23 10.11 14.81 8.27
N LEU A 24 10.57 14.73 9.51
CA LEU A 24 9.90 15.27 10.68
C LEU A 24 10.58 16.59 11.04
N ALA A 25 9.79 17.64 11.24
CA ALA A 25 10.26 18.97 11.61
C ALA A 25 9.79 19.33 13.02
N LEU A 26 10.62 20.08 13.74
CA LEU A 26 10.25 20.68 15.02
C LEU A 26 9.64 22.06 14.74
N SER A 27 8.39 22.27 15.13
CA SER A 27 7.71 23.55 15.02
C SER A 27 8.25 24.55 16.05
N PRO A 28 8.04 25.87 15.83
CA PRO A 28 8.35 26.88 16.85
C PRO A 28 7.63 26.65 18.18
N ASP A 29 6.44 26.04 18.16
CA ASP A 29 5.63 25.70 19.34
C ASP A 29 6.09 24.42 20.04
N GLY A 30 7.23 23.84 19.62
CA GLY A 30 7.78 22.63 20.19
C GLY A 30 7.07 21.34 19.76
N GLN A 31 6.29 21.35 18.68
CA GLN A 31 5.58 20.15 18.19
C GLN A 31 6.33 19.47 17.06
N ILE A 32 6.31 18.14 17.04
CA ILE A 32 6.84 17.35 15.91
C ILE A 32 5.77 17.20 14.84
N LEU A 33 6.07 17.68 13.63
CA LEU A 33 5.14 17.70 12.50
C LEU A 33 5.73 17.01 11.26
N PRO A 34 4.89 16.39 10.41
CA PRO A 34 5.33 15.87 9.12
C PRO A 34 5.66 17.01 8.14
N ASP A 35 6.86 16.97 7.55
CA ASP A 35 7.28 17.85 6.48
C ASP A 35 7.64 17.04 5.23
N VAL A 36 6.61 16.44 4.62
CA VAL A 36 6.74 15.55 3.44
C VAL A 36 7.37 16.26 2.22
N ARG A 37 7.31 17.60 2.15
CA ARG A 37 7.91 18.41 1.08
C ARG A 37 9.32 18.90 1.41
N ALA A 38 9.81 18.67 2.63
CA ALA A 38 11.09 19.15 3.12
C ALA A 38 11.27 20.68 2.97
N LYS A 39 10.21 21.46 3.22
CA LYS A 39 10.19 22.92 3.06
C LYS A 39 10.18 23.69 4.38
N ALA A 40 9.87 23.04 5.51
CA ALA A 40 9.81 23.72 6.79
C ALA A 40 11.22 24.18 7.23
N PRO A 41 11.36 25.38 7.79
CA PRO A 41 12.65 25.87 8.28
C PRO A 41 13.15 25.04 9.48
N GLY A 42 14.42 25.23 9.85
CA GLY A 42 15.00 24.64 11.06
C GLY A 42 15.52 23.21 10.91
N ARG A 43 15.75 22.55 12.06
CA ARG A 43 16.27 21.18 12.11
C ARG A 43 15.17 20.20 11.68
N GLY A 44 15.55 19.15 10.97
CA GLY A 44 14.65 18.05 10.61
C GLY A 44 15.33 16.71 10.79
N ALA A 45 14.53 15.71 11.14
CA ALA A 45 14.94 14.32 11.27
C ALA A 45 14.26 13.49 10.17
N TRP A 46 14.91 12.44 9.69
CA TRP A 46 14.40 11.64 8.58
C TRP A 46 13.99 10.25 9.06
N ILE A 47 12.84 9.76 8.60
CA ILE A 47 12.35 8.40 8.82
C ILE A 47 12.07 7.75 7.46
N GLY A 48 12.40 6.47 7.33
CA GLY A 48 12.11 5.62 6.18
C GLY A 48 11.37 4.34 6.57
N VAL A 49 10.68 4.37 7.71
CA VAL A 49 9.94 3.22 8.25
C VAL A 49 8.49 3.24 7.78
N THR A 50 7.84 2.09 7.82
CA THR A 50 6.40 1.94 7.64
C THR A 50 5.61 2.54 8.81
N ARG A 51 4.29 2.72 8.62
CA ARG A 51 3.36 3.20 9.64
C ARG A 51 3.36 2.28 10.86
N VAL A 52 3.31 0.97 10.63
CA VAL A 52 3.33 -0.05 11.70
C VAL A 52 4.62 0.03 12.53
N GLU A 53 5.77 0.17 11.87
CA GLU A 53 7.06 0.33 12.55
C GLU A 53 7.16 1.65 13.33
N LEU A 54 6.60 2.73 12.78
CA LEU A 54 6.54 4.02 13.45
C LEU A 54 5.68 3.95 14.72
N GLU A 55 4.48 3.38 14.62
CA GLU A 55 3.58 3.17 15.76
C GLU A 55 4.24 2.32 16.85
N ALA A 56 4.91 1.23 16.46
CA ALA A 56 5.69 0.41 17.40
C ALA A 56 6.85 1.20 18.04
N ALA A 57 7.52 2.07 17.29
CA ALA A 57 8.60 2.91 17.80
C ALA A 57 8.09 4.00 18.75
N ILE A 58 6.89 4.54 18.53
CA ILE A 58 6.20 5.46 19.45
C ILE A 58 5.88 4.74 20.76
N LYS A 59 5.20 3.59 20.69
CA LYS A 59 4.81 2.79 21.86
C LYS A 59 5.99 2.38 22.74
N LYS A 60 7.13 2.05 22.11
CA LYS A 60 8.38 1.67 22.81
C LYS A 60 9.24 2.86 23.26
N GLY A 61 8.79 4.10 23.05
CA GLY A 61 9.55 5.32 23.38
C GLY A 61 10.81 5.55 22.52
N LYS A 62 11.07 4.70 21.52
CA LYS A 62 12.24 4.77 20.64
C LYS A 62 12.24 6.06 19.82
N LEU A 63 11.07 6.48 19.33
CA LEU A 63 10.95 7.72 18.54
C LEU A 63 11.38 8.94 19.36
N LYS A 64 10.93 9.06 20.61
CA LYS A 64 11.30 10.17 21.49
C LYS A 64 12.82 10.25 21.71
N GLY A 65 13.47 9.12 21.98
CA GLY A 65 14.92 9.06 22.13
C GLY A 65 15.68 9.42 20.84
N ALA A 66 15.21 8.95 19.68
CA ALA A 66 15.79 9.25 18.39
C ALA A 66 15.67 10.75 18.03
N LEU A 67 14.49 11.34 18.22
CA LEU A 67 14.24 12.76 17.96
C LEU A 67 15.05 13.66 18.91
N SER A 68 15.18 13.28 20.19
CA SER A 68 15.98 14.06 21.14
C SER A 68 17.44 14.20 20.69
N ARG A 69 18.02 13.11 20.16
CA ARG A 69 19.38 13.12 19.59
C ARG A 69 19.44 13.91 18.29
N ALA A 70 18.44 13.78 17.41
CA ALA A 70 18.41 14.46 16.12
C ALA A 70 18.26 15.98 16.24
N PHE A 71 17.40 16.45 17.14
CA PHE A 71 17.14 17.87 17.37
C PHE A 71 18.07 18.52 18.40
N LYS A 72 18.82 17.71 19.17
CA LYS A 72 19.67 18.18 20.28
C LYS A 72 18.88 18.92 21.37
N THR A 73 17.63 18.50 21.60
CA THR A 73 16.75 19.01 22.66
C THR A 73 15.84 17.89 23.13
N GLY A 74 15.42 17.89 24.40
CA GLY A 74 14.37 17.01 24.92
C GLY A 74 12.99 17.68 25.00
N GLU A 75 12.91 18.97 24.66
CA GLU A 75 11.70 19.79 24.76
C GLU A 75 10.96 19.76 23.43
N PHE A 76 10.06 18.77 23.31
CA PHE A 76 9.08 18.71 22.23
C PHE A 76 7.92 17.80 22.60
N THR A 77 6.81 17.96 21.91
CA THR A 77 5.65 17.08 22.00
C THR A 77 5.52 16.25 20.73
N ILE A 78 5.17 14.98 20.91
CA ILE A 78 4.82 14.06 19.83
C ILE A 78 3.31 13.86 19.95
N ASP A 79 2.59 14.25 18.92
CA ASP A 79 1.17 13.96 18.82
C ASP A 79 0.96 12.43 18.64
N PRO A 80 0.08 11.77 19.43
CA PRO A 80 -0.25 10.37 19.21
C PRO A 80 -0.77 10.08 17.79
N GLU A 81 -1.42 11.05 17.14
CA GLU A 81 -1.92 10.95 15.76
C GLU A 81 -0.85 11.27 14.70
N LEU A 82 0.43 11.42 15.09
CA LEU A 82 1.52 11.68 14.15
C LEU A 82 1.58 10.68 12.98
N PRO A 83 1.42 9.36 13.17
CA PRO A 83 1.39 8.39 12.06
C PRO A 83 0.28 8.69 11.05
N ALA A 84 -0.95 8.94 11.52
CA ALA A 84 -2.07 9.30 10.67
C ALA A 84 -1.83 10.63 9.94
N LYS A 85 -1.26 11.63 10.63
CA LYS A 85 -0.89 12.91 10.03
C LYS A 85 0.16 12.77 8.92
N ILE A 86 1.14 11.87 9.08
CA ILE A 86 2.14 11.58 8.05
C ILE A 86 1.46 10.94 6.84
N GLU A 87 0.63 9.93 7.05
CA GLU A 87 -0.09 9.25 5.97
C GLU A 87 -0.94 10.23 5.16
N SER A 88 -1.81 11.01 5.82
CA SER A 88 -2.64 11.98 5.12
C SER A 88 -1.82 13.06 4.43
N ALA A 89 -0.64 13.43 4.96
CA ALA A 89 0.25 14.37 4.30
C ALA A 89 0.92 13.77 3.05
N LEU A 90 1.29 12.49 3.08
CA LEU A 90 1.86 11.75 1.96
C LEU A 90 0.82 11.51 0.86
N GLU A 91 -0.39 11.07 1.22
CA GLU A 91 -1.52 10.92 0.31
C GLU A 91 -1.80 12.23 -0.43
N ARG A 92 -2.03 13.32 0.32
CA ARG A 92 -2.26 14.65 -0.27
C ARG A 92 -1.10 15.08 -1.16
N ASN A 93 0.15 14.79 -0.77
CA ASN A 93 1.32 15.14 -1.58
C ASN A 93 1.32 14.42 -2.93
N ALA A 94 1.02 13.12 -2.93
CA ALA A 94 0.97 12.30 -4.13
C ALA A 94 -0.20 12.72 -5.05
N LEU A 95 -1.38 12.95 -4.48
CA LEU A 95 -2.55 13.42 -5.23
C LEU A 95 -2.36 14.83 -5.79
N ASP A 96 -1.79 15.76 -5.02
CA ASP A 96 -1.43 17.10 -5.49
C ASP A 96 -0.45 17.02 -6.67
N ARG A 97 0.54 16.12 -6.59
CA ARG A 97 1.51 15.90 -7.66
C ARG A 97 0.81 15.41 -8.93
N LEU A 98 -0.06 14.42 -8.83
CA LEU A 98 -0.88 13.93 -9.95
C LEU A 98 -1.73 15.06 -10.56
N GLY A 99 -2.38 15.87 -9.73
CA GLY A 99 -3.18 17.01 -10.18
C GLY A 99 -2.34 18.07 -10.91
N LEU A 100 -1.11 18.34 -10.46
CA LEU A 100 -0.19 19.25 -11.16
C LEU A 100 0.23 18.71 -12.53
N GLU A 101 0.60 17.43 -12.62
CA GLU A 101 0.97 16.80 -13.88
C GLU A 101 -0.23 16.76 -14.85
N SER A 102 -1.44 16.48 -14.36
CA SER A 102 -2.69 16.54 -15.12
C SER A 102 -2.92 17.93 -15.73
N ARG A 103 -2.76 19.00 -14.94
CA ARG A 103 -2.88 20.39 -15.42
C ARG A 103 -1.80 20.77 -16.45
N SER A 104 -0.62 20.16 -16.38
CA SER A 104 0.44 20.35 -17.38
C SER A 104 0.26 19.53 -18.66
N GLY A 105 -0.77 18.67 -18.74
CA GLY A 105 -1.07 17.86 -19.92
C GLY A 105 -0.19 16.62 -20.08
N THR A 106 0.56 16.22 -19.05
CA THR A 106 1.46 15.04 -19.08
C THR A 106 0.76 13.75 -18.64
N VAL A 107 -0.50 13.84 -18.21
CA VAL A 107 -1.35 12.71 -17.80
C VAL A 107 -2.42 12.42 -18.86
N LEU A 108 -2.44 11.17 -19.31
CA LEU A 108 -3.51 10.58 -20.11
C LEU A 108 -4.60 10.04 -19.19
N ILE A 109 -5.85 10.31 -19.55
CA ILE A 109 -7.05 9.84 -18.88
C ILE A 109 -7.93 9.16 -19.93
N GLY A 110 -8.56 8.05 -19.53
CA GLY A 110 -9.45 7.27 -20.39
C GLY A 110 -8.75 6.06 -21.02
N SER A 111 -9.43 4.92 -20.98
CA SER A 111 -8.86 3.62 -21.33
C SER A 111 -8.37 3.56 -22.77
N ASP A 112 -9.13 4.07 -23.74
CA ASP A 112 -8.76 3.99 -25.16
C ASP A 112 -7.50 4.80 -25.48
N ARG A 113 -7.39 6.02 -24.92
CA ARG A 113 -6.22 6.88 -25.12
C ARG A 113 -4.98 6.29 -24.47
N ILE A 114 -5.13 5.71 -23.27
CA ILE A 114 -4.05 5.02 -22.57
C ILE A 114 -3.61 3.79 -23.37
N GLU A 115 -4.55 2.95 -23.79
CA GLU A 115 -4.29 1.74 -24.57
C GLU A 115 -3.50 2.06 -25.86
N GLN A 116 -3.95 3.06 -26.62
CA GLN A 116 -3.29 3.46 -27.86
C GLN A 116 -1.84 3.89 -27.62
N ASN A 117 -1.59 4.70 -26.59
CA ASN A 117 -0.23 5.16 -26.26
C ASN A 117 0.63 4.05 -25.64
N ALA A 118 0.01 3.14 -24.90
CA ALA A 118 0.65 1.98 -24.32
C ALA A 118 1.20 1.05 -25.42
N ARG A 119 0.37 0.70 -26.42
CA ARG A 119 0.79 -0.12 -27.59
C ARG A 119 1.86 0.53 -28.44
N GLN A 120 1.93 1.86 -28.44
CA GLN A 120 2.98 2.62 -29.15
C GLN A 120 4.29 2.77 -28.34
N GLY A 121 4.40 2.16 -27.15
CA GLY A 121 5.59 2.28 -26.29
C GLY A 121 5.81 3.66 -25.67
N LYS A 122 4.81 4.54 -25.75
CA LYS A 122 4.90 5.93 -25.25
C LYS A 122 4.65 6.03 -23.76
N LEU A 123 3.97 5.05 -23.17
CA LEU A 123 3.59 5.06 -21.77
C LEU A 123 4.79 4.76 -20.85
N LYS A 124 5.01 5.60 -19.84
CA LYS A 124 6.11 5.54 -18.86
C LYS A 124 5.65 5.16 -17.46
N ALA A 125 4.38 5.37 -17.14
CA ALA A 125 3.74 4.86 -15.93
C ALA A 125 2.26 4.62 -16.19
N LEU A 126 1.69 3.62 -15.52
CA LEU A 126 0.28 3.23 -15.57
C LEU A 126 -0.23 3.06 -14.13
N TYR A 127 -1.31 3.75 -13.80
CA TYR A 127 -1.97 3.61 -12.49
C TYR A 127 -3.47 3.41 -12.65
N HIS A 128 -4.05 2.74 -11.65
CA HIS A 128 -5.46 2.40 -11.58
C HIS A 128 -6.04 2.82 -10.23
N ALA A 129 -7.31 3.21 -10.20
CA ALA A 129 -8.04 3.35 -8.94
C ALA A 129 -8.17 1.99 -8.23
N SER A 130 -8.33 2.01 -6.90
CA SER A 130 -8.49 0.80 -6.08
C SER A 130 -9.73 -0.03 -6.45
N ASP A 131 -10.77 0.63 -6.95
CA ASP A 131 -12.04 0.05 -7.35
C ASP A 131 -12.18 -0.09 -8.87
N ALA A 132 -11.06 -0.05 -9.60
CA ALA A 132 -11.03 -0.34 -11.03
C ALA A 132 -11.29 -1.82 -11.29
N ALA A 133 -12.12 -2.11 -12.30
CA ALA A 133 -12.43 -3.49 -12.68
C ALA A 133 -11.18 -4.22 -13.17
N GLU A 134 -10.99 -5.46 -12.73
CA GLU A 134 -9.80 -6.25 -13.05
C GLU A 134 -9.62 -6.46 -14.55
N ASP A 135 -10.70 -6.70 -15.28
CA ASP A 135 -10.66 -6.86 -16.74
C ASP A 135 -10.16 -5.60 -17.46
N GLY A 136 -10.53 -4.41 -16.96
CA GLY A 136 -10.02 -3.13 -17.45
C GLY A 136 -8.53 -2.98 -17.21
N ASN A 137 -8.06 -3.34 -16.02
CA ASN A 137 -6.64 -3.32 -15.68
C ASN A 137 -5.85 -4.28 -16.57
N ARG A 138 -6.28 -5.55 -16.70
CA ARG A 138 -5.63 -6.58 -17.53
C ARG A 138 -5.49 -6.14 -18.99
N LYS A 139 -6.52 -5.49 -19.54
CA LYS A 139 -6.51 -4.95 -20.92
C LYS A 139 -5.39 -3.91 -21.10
N LEU A 140 -5.28 -2.95 -20.18
CA LEU A 140 -4.26 -1.90 -20.25
C LEU A 140 -2.86 -2.44 -19.95
N ASP A 141 -2.73 -3.37 -19.00
CA ASP A 141 -1.48 -4.07 -18.69
C ASP A 141 -0.93 -4.81 -19.90
N GLN A 142 -1.81 -5.51 -20.64
CA GLN A 142 -1.43 -6.21 -21.86
C GLN A 142 -0.97 -5.22 -22.93
N ALA A 143 -1.72 -4.14 -23.16
CA ALA A 143 -1.34 -3.11 -24.11
C ALA A 143 0.03 -2.48 -23.77
N TRP A 144 0.31 -2.28 -22.49
CA TRP A 144 1.57 -1.72 -22.02
C TRP A 144 2.73 -2.70 -22.19
N ARG A 145 2.53 -4.00 -21.94
CA ARG A 145 3.53 -5.05 -22.22
C ARG A 145 3.88 -5.13 -23.69
N ILE A 146 2.88 -5.11 -24.56
CA ILE A 146 3.07 -5.17 -26.02
C ILE A 146 3.92 -4.00 -26.49
N GLY A 147 3.57 -2.76 -26.14
CA GLY A 147 4.33 -1.62 -26.65
C GLY A 147 5.71 -1.43 -26.03
N ASN A 148 6.08 -2.19 -25.01
CA ASN A 148 7.44 -2.24 -24.46
C ASN A 148 8.21 -3.50 -24.87
N ASP A 149 7.65 -4.35 -25.75
CA ASP A 149 8.25 -5.60 -26.20
C ASP A 149 8.67 -6.54 -25.05
N VAL A 150 7.89 -6.53 -23.95
CA VAL A 150 8.13 -7.33 -22.74
C VAL A 150 6.93 -8.22 -22.42
N GLU A 151 6.37 -8.84 -23.45
CA GLU A 151 5.31 -9.83 -23.27
C GLU A 151 5.78 -10.98 -22.35
N GLY A 152 4.89 -11.47 -21.49
CA GLY A 152 5.23 -12.47 -20.48
C GLY A 152 5.98 -11.96 -19.24
N SER A 153 6.47 -10.71 -19.22
CA SER A 153 7.25 -10.15 -18.08
C SER A 153 6.47 -9.97 -16.77
N GLY A 154 5.15 -10.10 -16.80
CA GLY A 154 4.29 -9.80 -15.66
C GLY A 154 4.19 -8.31 -15.32
N LEU A 155 4.73 -7.40 -16.14
CA LEU A 155 4.55 -5.95 -15.98
C LEU A 155 3.06 -5.58 -15.96
N ARG A 156 2.67 -4.79 -14.95
CA ARG A 156 1.30 -4.32 -14.71
C ARG A 156 1.32 -2.88 -14.20
N GLY A 157 0.22 -2.18 -14.44
CA GLY A 157 -0.08 -0.91 -13.79
C GLY A 157 -0.27 -1.10 -12.29
N LEU A 158 -0.03 -0.01 -11.56
CA LEU A 158 -0.13 -0.01 -10.11
C LEU A 158 -1.52 0.44 -9.67
N ALA A 159 -2.21 -0.40 -8.91
CA ALA A 159 -3.46 -0.05 -8.25
C ALA A 159 -3.15 0.85 -7.04
N LEU A 160 -3.67 2.07 -7.06
CA LEU A 160 -3.52 3.03 -5.98
C LEU A 160 -4.56 2.76 -4.89
N PRO A 161 -4.25 3.00 -3.61
CA PRO A 161 -5.19 2.83 -2.49
C PRO A 161 -6.23 3.97 -2.41
N VAL A 162 -6.69 4.47 -3.56
CA VAL A 162 -7.71 5.52 -3.68
C VAL A 162 -8.74 5.12 -4.72
N SER A 163 -10.01 5.41 -4.41
CA SER A 163 -11.12 5.15 -5.33
C SER A 163 -11.08 6.08 -6.55
N ARG A 164 -11.82 5.70 -7.59
CA ARG A 164 -12.01 6.51 -8.80
C ARG A 164 -12.52 7.92 -8.48
N THR A 165 -13.32 8.08 -7.42
CA THR A 165 -13.87 9.37 -6.99
C THR A 165 -12.77 10.28 -6.45
N ILE A 166 -11.91 9.77 -5.57
CA ILE A 166 -10.79 10.53 -5.01
C ILE A 166 -9.78 10.87 -6.11
N LEU A 167 -9.50 9.91 -6.99
CA LEU A 167 -8.61 10.13 -8.12
C LEU A 167 -9.17 11.19 -9.07
N ALA A 168 -10.45 11.13 -9.42
CA ALA A 168 -11.12 12.13 -10.26
C ALA A 168 -11.06 13.53 -9.66
N LEU A 169 -11.35 13.67 -8.36
CA LEU A 169 -11.25 14.92 -7.61
C LEU A 169 -9.84 15.50 -7.69
N ALA A 170 -8.81 14.69 -7.42
CA ALA A 170 -7.41 15.12 -7.44
C ALA A 170 -6.97 15.64 -8.82
N LEU A 171 -7.50 15.05 -9.89
CA LEU A 171 -7.21 15.43 -11.27
C LEU A 171 -8.11 16.57 -11.79
N GLY A 172 -9.12 17.01 -11.02
CA GLY A 172 -10.09 18.02 -11.45
C GLY A 172 -10.98 17.57 -12.61
N ARG A 173 -11.41 16.30 -12.58
CA ARG A 173 -12.22 15.65 -13.61
C ARG A 173 -13.45 14.99 -13.00
N GLU A 174 -14.43 14.66 -13.84
CA GLU A 174 -15.68 14.03 -13.38
C GLU A 174 -15.52 12.52 -13.15
N ASN A 175 -14.74 11.83 -13.98
CA ASN A 175 -14.55 10.38 -13.87
C ASN A 175 -13.13 9.97 -14.31
N VAL A 176 -12.40 9.30 -13.42
CA VAL A 176 -11.03 8.83 -13.67
C VAL A 176 -10.85 7.46 -13.02
N VAL A 177 -10.71 6.42 -13.85
CA VAL A 177 -10.47 5.04 -13.38
C VAL A 177 -9.01 4.63 -13.61
N HIS A 178 -8.45 5.00 -14.76
CA HIS A 178 -7.06 4.71 -15.11
C HIS A 178 -6.37 5.99 -15.56
N ILE A 179 -5.10 6.11 -15.21
CA ILE A 179 -4.24 7.21 -15.62
C ILE A 179 -2.93 6.67 -16.18
N GLY A 180 -2.42 7.35 -17.20
CA GLY A 180 -1.15 7.02 -17.82
C GLY A 180 -0.25 8.25 -17.95
N LEU A 181 1.06 8.11 -17.80
CA LEU A 181 2.00 9.20 -18.06
C LEU A 181 2.89 8.89 -19.24
N THR A 182 3.06 9.86 -20.14
CA THR A 182 3.92 9.72 -21.32
C THR A 182 5.25 10.45 -21.17
N ASP A 183 5.30 11.49 -20.34
CA ASP A 183 6.53 12.20 -20.03
C ASP A 183 7.33 11.48 -18.93
N ARG A 184 8.63 11.26 -19.18
CA ARG A 184 9.51 10.52 -18.25
C ARG A 184 9.75 11.29 -16.96
N ALA A 185 9.88 12.61 -17.01
CA ALA A 185 10.15 13.41 -15.83
C ALA A 185 8.90 13.53 -14.94
N ALA A 186 7.72 13.66 -15.54
CA ALA A 186 6.43 13.62 -14.87
C ALA A 186 6.21 12.25 -14.20
N ALA A 187 6.42 11.16 -14.94
CA ALA A 187 6.35 9.80 -14.40
C ALA A 187 7.27 9.62 -13.19
N LYS A 188 8.55 10.05 -13.29
CA LYS A 188 9.49 9.99 -12.16
C LYS A 188 8.97 10.76 -10.93
N ARG A 189 8.52 12.01 -11.09
CA ARG A 189 8.02 12.82 -9.97
C ARG A 189 6.77 12.24 -9.32
N VAL A 190 5.89 11.64 -10.11
CA VAL A 190 4.67 10.98 -9.62
C VAL A 190 5.02 9.69 -8.90
N SER A 191 5.82 8.82 -9.51
CA SER A 191 6.30 7.58 -8.87
C SER A 191 6.99 7.88 -7.54
N GLU A 192 7.92 8.82 -7.48
CA GLU A 192 8.60 9.17 -6.21
C GLU A 192 7.65 9.60 -5.08
N ALA A 193 6.57 10.29 -5.42
CA ALA A 193 5.57 10.70 -4.43
C ALA A 193 4.68 9.52 -4.00
N LEU A 194 4.29 8.67 -4.95
CA LEU A 194 3.50 7.46 -4.71
C LEU A 194 4.31 6.42 -3.93
N ASP A 195 5.51 6.08 -4.37
CA ASP A 195 6.39 5.09 -3.75
C ASP A 195 6.63 5.43 -2.28
N ARG A 196 6.87 6.72 -1.95
CA ARG A 196 7.03 7.14 -0.55
C ARG A 196 5.76 6.94 0.27
N TRP A 197 4.60 7.25 -0.30
CA TRP A 197 3.33 7.06 0.38
C TRP A 197 3.00 5.57 0.58
N LEU A 198 3.13 4.77 -0.48
CA LEU A 198 2.87 3.33 -0.48
C LEU A 198 3.83 2.57 0.45
N HIS A 199 5.11 2.96 0.46
CA HIS A 199 6.07 2.45 1.43
C HIS A 199 5.66 2.77 2.86
N PHE A 200 5.18 3.99 3.12
CA PHE A 200 4.78 4.39 4.47
C PHE A 200 3.54 3.62 4.96
N ILE A 201 2.49 3.50 4.16
CA ILE A 201 1.31 2.70 4.58
C ILE A 201 1.66 1.20 4.67
N GLY A 202 2.67 0.76 3.92
CA GLY A 202 3.12 -0.62 3.86
C GLY A 202 2.12 -1.54 3.17
N PRO A 203 2.50 -2.81 2.89
CA PRO A 203 1.49 -3.84 2.69
C PRO A 203 0.72 -3.96 4.01
N GLU A 204 -0.61 -3.82 3.97
CA GLU A 204 -1.47 -4.13 5.11
C GLU A 204 -0.98 -5.43 5.76
N PRO A 205 -0.71 -5.48 7.07
CA PRO A 205 -0.41 -6.75 7.72
C PRO A 205 -1.65 -7.61 7.54
N SER A 206 -1.55 -8.61 6.65
CA SER A 206 -2.61 -9.56 6.36
C SER A 206 -3.23 -10.03 7.67
N SER A 207 -4.44 -9.58 7.98
CA SER A 207 -5.25 -10.18 9.03
C SER A 207 -5.54 -11.59 8.56
N VAL A 208 -4.84 -12.54 9.17
CA VAL A 208 -5.10 -13.98 9.31
C VAL A 208 -6.21 -14.52 8.40
N SER A 209 -5.84 -15.44 7.50
CA SER A 209 -6.79 -16.28 6.77
C SER A 209 -7.83 -16.87 7.71
N CYS A 210 -9.07 -16.39 7.63
CA CYS A 210 -10.22 -17.15 8.08
C CYS A 210 -10.42 -18.28 7.05
N GLU A 211 -9.77 -19.41 7.28
CA GLU A 211 -10.26 -20.69 6.77
C GLU A 211 -11.61 -20.95 7.44
N THR A 212 -12.68 -20.37 6.89
CA THR A 212 -14.02 -20.87 7.15
C THR A 212 -14.19 -22.09 6.25
N ALA A 213 -13.98 -23.27 6.82
CA ALA A 213 -14.38 -24.53 6.21
C ALA A 213 -15.82 -24.40 5.70
N SER A 214 -16.01 -24.57 4.40
CA SER A 214 -17.32 -24.58 3.77
C SER A 214 -18.13 -25.74 4.34
N GLN A 215 -19.08 -25.46 5.22
CA GLN A 215 -20.16 -26.39 5.50
C GLN A 215 -21.06 -26.41 4.27
N GLY A 216 -21.00 -27.53 3.54
CA GLY A 216 -21.84 -27.80 2.37
C GLY A 216 -23.32 -27.72 2.73
N ALA A 217 -24.09 -27.20 1.78
CA ALA A 217 -25.51 -26.91 1.88
C ALA A 217 -26.35 -28.14 2.29
N SER A 218 -27.22 -27.92 3.27
CA SER A 218 -28.38 -28.76 3.57
C SER A 218 -29.29 -28.88 2.34
N ALA A 219 -29.52 -30.10 1.87
CA ALA A 219 -30.64 -30.43 0.99
C ALA A 219 -31.68 -31.23 1.80
N SER A 220 -32.91 -30.69 1.87
CA SER A 220 -34.08 -31.34 2.48
C SER A 220 -34.69 -32.44 1.58
N PRO A 221 -35.54 -33.33 2.14
CA PRO A 221 -35.67 -34.73 1.71
C PRO A 221 -36.88 -34.97 0.79
N GLN A 222 -36.81 -35.97 -0.10
CA GLN A 222 -38.00 -36.67 -0.62
C GLN A 222 -37.73 -38.16 -0.95
N ASN A 223 -38.43 -39.02 -0.19
CA ASN A 223 -39.02 -40.34 -0.46
C ASN A 223 -38.45 -41.29 -1.54
N GLY A 224 -38.14 -42.52 -1.10
CA GLY A 224 -38.13 -43.73 -1.92
C GLY A 224 -37.35 -44.89 -1.29
N ALA A 225 -38.04 -45.82 -0.63
CA ALA A 225 -37.49 -47.10 -0.12
C ALA A 225 -37.87 -48.27 -1.07
N PRO A 226 -37.37 -49.51 -0.87
CA PRO A 226 -36.00 -50.01 -0.69
C PRO A 226 -35.71 -51.09 -1.80
N PRO A 227 -34.71 -52.02 -1.74
CA PRO A 227 -34.57 -53.06 -0.71
C PRO A 227 -33.11 -53.32 -0.22
N ILE A 228 -33.08 -54.07 0.87
CA ILE A 228 -31.91 -54.55 1.63
C ILE A 228 -31.43 -55.88 1.05
N GLN A 229 -30.12 -56.11 1.01
CA GLN A 229 -29.56 -57.47 0.98
C GLN A 229 -28.31 -57.59 1.89
N GLN A 230 -28.53 -58.29 2.99
CA GLN A 230 -27.67 -59.23 3.76
C GLN A 230 -26.14 -59.04 3.72
N ALA A 231 -25.47 -58.77 4.84
CA ALA A 231 -25.24 -59.59 6.06
C ALA A 231 -23.99 -60.49 5.98
N SER A 232 -23.08 -60.28 6.93
CA SER A 232 -22.08 -61.16 7.56
C SER A 232 -20.85 -60.32 7.92
N GLY A 233 -20.24 -60.37 9.10
CA GLY A 233 -20.49 -61.07 10.35
C GLY A 233 -19.37 -60.71 11.33
N SER A 234 -19.67 -60.76 12.63
CA SER A 234 -18.84 -61.26 13.77
C SER A 234 -17.32 -60.95 13.74
N THR A 235 -16.63 -60.41 14.73
CA THR A 235 -16.54 -60.57 16.21
C THR A 235 -15.43 -59.56 16.60
N GLY A 236 -15.22 -59.01 17.79
CA GLY A 236 -15.50 -59.39 19.16
C GLY A 236 -14.49 -58.63 20.05
N THR A 237 -14.77 -58.63 21.36
CA THR A 237 -13.84 -58.37 22.48
C THR A 237 -13.75 -56.95 23.05
N ARG A 238 -14.03 -56.88 24.36
CA ARG A 238 -14.08 -55.73 25.28
C ARG A 238 -12.71 -55.53 25.99
N PRO A 239 -12.57 -54.75 27.10
CA PRO A 239 -11.81 -53.50 27.11
C PRO A 239 -10.67 -53.50 28.16
N ALA A 240 -9.91 -52.40 28.25
CA ALA A 240 -9.16 -52.07 29.46
C ALA A 240 -9.01 -50.54 29.62
N VAL A 241 -9.43 -50.09 30.81
CA VAL A 241 -9.23 -48.81 31.51
C VAL A 241 -7.72 -48.78 31.92
N ASP A 242 -6.98 -47.69 32.15
CA ASP A 242 -7.18 -46.56 33.08
C ASP A 242 -5.94 -45.65 33.08
N MET A 243 -6.01 -44.55 33.85
CA MET A 243 -4.96 -43.66 34.40
C MET A 243 -4.71 -42.35 33.63
N THR A 244 -5.34 -41.24 34.07
CA THR A 244 -4.82 -40.19 35.01
C THR A 244 -3.73 -39.33 34.34
N GLU A 245 -3.73 -38.00 34.37
CA GLU A 245 -3.87 -37.07 35.50
C GLU A 245 -3.93 -35.62 34.96
N GLU A 246 -4.61 -34.73 35.68
CA GLU A 246 -4.65 -33.28 35.46
C GLU A 246 -3.36 -32.61 35.96
N PHE A 247 -2.93 -31.50 35.34
CA PHE A 247 -2.30 -30.36 36.02
C PHE A 247 -2.52 -29.08 35.20
N GLU A 248 -2.72 -27.99 35.95
CA GLU A 248 -3.03 -26.58 35.57
C GLU A 248 -2.36 -26.01 34.31
#